data_AF-A0A2E2YC77-F1
#
_entry.id   AF-A0A2E2YC77-F1
#
_cell.length_a   1.000
_cell.length_b   1.000
_cell.length_c   1.000
_cell.angle_alpha   90.00
_cell.angle_beta   90.00
_cell.angle_gamma   90.00
#
_symmetry.space_group_name_H-M   'P 1'
#
loop_
_entity.id
_entity.type
_entity.pdbx_description
1 polymer ?
#
loop_
_entity_poly.entity_id
_entity_poly.type
_entity_poly.pdbx_seq_one_letter_code
_entity_poly.pdbx_strand_id
1 'polypeptide(L)'
;MLQNAQIATVINLRGENPRSTWYNPERNTCNKLGIVHIDSPLHSRRLPQKEMLSCLLRAYNSALTPILVKCSGGADRTALASAIYLLNIYGVDGLKKVNRHFRFWPYLHLPGKHQRWIKHFPNFFSDTHNGSVLCDWVEDTYTPELFERWLVERQLGDTWRN
;
A
#
# COMPACT_ATOMS: atom_id res chain seq x y z
N MET A 1 13.22 9.61 -16.34
CA MET A 1 12.79 8.42 -15.57
C MET A 1 11.48 7.85 -16.10
N LEU A 2 10.36 8.59 -16.04
CA LEU A 2 9.03 8.08 -16.45
C LEU A 2 8.99 7.59 -17.91
N GLN A 3 9.53 8.37 -18.86
CA GLN A 3 9.60 8.00 -20.27
C GLN A 3 10.52 6.79 -20.50
N ASN A 4 11.71 6.79 -19.90
CA ASN A 4 12.68 5.70 -20.08
C ASN A 4 12.18 4.36 -19.53
N ALA A 5 11.36 4.38 -18.47
CA ALA A 5 10.73 3.19 -17.89
C ALA A 5 9.35 2.87 -18.51
N GLN A 6 8.94 3.64 -19.53
CA GLN A 6 7.66 3.50 -20.24
C GLN A 6 6.46 3.39 -19.28
N ILE A 7 6.46 4.16 -18.19
CA ILE A 7 5.40 4.10 -17.18
C ILE A 7 4.06 4.47 -17.81
N ALA A 8 3.07 3.59 -17.68
CA ALA A 8 1.72 3.82 -18.18
C ALA A 8 0.77 4.34 -17.09
N THR A 9 0.99 3.95 -15.83
CA THR A 9 0.20 4.42 -14.69
C THR A 9 1.08 4.85 -13.52
N VAL A 10 0.73 5.96 -12.88
CA VAL A 10 1.26 6.41 -11.59
C VAL A 10 0.17 6.29 -10.53
N ILE A 11 0.43 5.51 -9.48
CA ILE A 11 -0.44 5.43 -8.29
C ILE A 11 0.14 6.31 -7.18
N ASN A 12 -0.61 7.34 -6.79
CA ASN A 12 -0.23 8.30 -5.76
C ASN A 12 -0.78 7.92 -4.38
N LEU A 13 0.10 7.40 -3.52
CA LEU A 13 -0.23 6.99 -2.16
C LEU A 13 -0.41 8.15 -1.16
N ARG A 14 -0.20 9.40 -1.60
CA ARG A 14 -0.47 10.59 -0.79
C ARG A 14 -1.91 11.07 -0.96
N GLY A 15 -2.65 10.52 -1.93
CA GLY A 15 -3.97 10.98 -2.33
C GLY A 15 -3.93 12.35 -3.02
N GLU A 16 -5.12 12.87 -3.30
CA GLU A 16 -5.31 14.19 -3.87
C GLU A 16 -4.78 15.29 -2.93
N ASN A 17 -3.95 16.21 -3.44
CA ASN A 17 -3.34 17.28 -2.64
C ASN A 17 -3.20 18.60 -3.45
N PRO A 18 -4.29 19.22 -3.90
CA PRO A 18 -4.27 20.36 -4.84
C PRO A 18 -3.57 21.61 -4.29
N ARG A 19 -3.51 21.74 -2.96
CA ARG A 19 -2.83 22.84 -2.26
C ARG A 19 -1.32 22.62 -2.08
N SER A 20 -0.83 21.43 -2.38
CA SER A 20 0.59 21.13 -2.25
C SER A 20 1.39 21.58 -3.47
N THR A 21 2.63 21.98 -3.25
CA THR A 21 3.52 22.45 -4.32
C THR A 21 3.92 21.37 -5.32
N TRP A 22 3.74 20.08 -5.00
CA TRP A 22 4.16 18.96 -5.84
C TRP A 22 3.03 18.36 -6.68
N TYR A 23 1.76 18.46 -6.24
CA TYR A 23 0.66 17.68 -6.82
C TYR A 23 0.27 18.14 -8.23
N ASN A 24 0.01 19.43 -8.44
CA ASN A 24 -0.37 19.93 -9.76
C ASN A 24 0.77 19.75 -10.78
N PRO A 25 2.04 20.03 -10.46
CA PRO A 25 3.16 19.70 -11.35
C PRO A 25 3.23 18.21 -11.73
N GLU A 26 3.03 17.30 -10.77
CA GLU A 26 3.03 15.86 -11.02
C GLU A 26 1.88 15.43 -11.94
N ARG A 27 0.64 15.87 -11.64
CA ARG A 27 -0.55 15.61 -12.48
C ARG A 27 -0.36 16.15 -13.89
N ASN A 28 0.14 17.38 -14.03
CA ASN A 28 0.40 18.01 -15.32
C ASN A 28 1.47 17.25 -16.11
N THR A 29 2.51 16.75 -15.44
CA THR A 29 3.55 15.94 -16.08
C THR A 29 2.98 14.62 -16.58
N CYS A 30 2.16 13.94 -15.77
CA CYS A 30 1.52 12.69 -16.19
C CYS A 30 0.61 12.92 -17.39
N ASN A 31 -0.23 13.97 -17.35
CA ASN A 31 -1.11 14.33 -18.45
C ASN A 31 -0.35 14.60 -19.77
N LYS A 32 0.72 15.41 -19.71
CA LYS A 32 1.57 15.69 -20.88
C LYS A 32 2.21 14.45 -21.49
N LEU A 33 2.44 13.43 -20.68
CA LEU A 33 3.07 12.18 -21.09
C LEU A 33 2.06 11.06 -21.42
N GLY A 34 0.75 11.33 -21.34
CA GLY A 34 -0.29 10.32 -21.53
C GLY A 34 -0.31 9.25 -20.44
N ILE A 35 0.25 9.54 -19.26
CA ILE A 35 0.32 8.62 -18.13
C ILE A 35 -0.94 8.76 -17.28
N VAL A 36 -1.60 7.63 -17.01
CA VAL A 36 -2.76 7.60 -16.11
C VAL A 36 -2.28 7.90 -14.69
N HIS A 37 -2.87 8.91 -14.04
CA HIS A 37 -2.56 9.24 -12.65
C HIS A 37 -3.74 8.89 -11.76
N ILE A 38 -3.53 7.99 -10.79
CA ILE A 38 -4.56 7.49 -9.88
C ILE A 38 -4.20 7.87 -8.45
N ASP A 39 -5.08 8.62 -7.80
CA ASP A 39 -4.97 8.93 -6.38
C ASP A 39 -5.52 7.78 -5.53
N SER A 40 -4.69 7.19 -4.68
CA SER A 40 -5.06 6.10 -3.79
C SER A 40 -4.45 6.31 -2.41
N PRO A 41 -5.13 7.05 -1.50
CA PRO A 41 -4.51 7.49 -0.27
C PRO A 41 -4.18 6.32 0.66
N LEU A 42 -2.95 6.32 1.19
CA LEU A 42 -2.54 5.45 2.30
C LEU A 42 -1.94 6.27 3.45
N HIS A 43 -2.18 5.81 4.68
CA HIS A 43 -1.54 6.32 5.88
C HIS A 43 -0.34 5.44 6.24
N SER A 44 0.77 6.06 6.66
CA SER A 44 1.92 5.29 7.17
C SER A 44 1.86 5.07 8.68
N ARG A 45 1.10 5.90 9.40
CA ARG A 45 1.07 5.93 10.87
C ARG A 45 -0.21 5.40 11.49
N ARG A 46 -1.29 5.31 10.71
CA ARG A 46 -2.60 4.83 11.17
C ARG A 46 -2.93 3.56 10.40
N LEU A 47 -3.69 2.67 11.04
CA LEU A 47 -4.24 1.50 10.36
C LEU A 47 -5.13 1.98 9.19
N PRO A 48 -5.09 1.30 8.03
CA PRO A 48 -5.81 1.75 6.85
C PRO A 48 -7.31 1.52 7.06
N GLN A 49 -8.13 2.45 6.64
CA GLN A 49 -9.58 2.23 6.57
C GLN A 49 -9.88 1.24 5.44
N LYS A 50 -11.01 0.54 5.52
CA LYS A 50 -11.42 -0.43 4.51
C LYS A 50 -11.42 0.19 3.11
N GLU A 51 -11.99 1.38 3.00
CA GLU A 51 -12.12 2.15 1.76
C GLU A 51 -10.76 2.48 1.13
N MET A 52 -9.72 2.68 1.95
CA MET A 52 -8.37 2.95 1.48
C MET A 52 -7.76 1.71 0.83
N LEU A 53 -7.95 0.53 1.44
CA LEU A 53 -7.52 -0.74 0.88
C LEU A 53 -8.29 -1.07 -0.40
N SER A 54 -9.62 -0.93 -0.37
CA SER A 54 -10.48 -1.13 -1.55
C SER A 54 -10.11 -0.18 -2.69
N CYS A 55 -9.82 1.09 -2.40
CA CYS A 55 -9.35 2.05 -3.39
C CYS A 55 -8.05 1.61 -4.05
N LEU A 56 -7.08 1.14 -3.27
CA LEU A 56 -5.80 0.68 -3.80
C LEU A 56 -5.93 -0.60 -4.63
N LEU A 57 -6.76 -1.56 -4.19
CA LEU A 57 -7.02 -2.79 -4.94
C LEU A 57 -7.71 -2.49 -6.26
N ARG A 58 -8.70 -1.60 -6.29
CA ARG A 58 -9.33 -1.12 -7.54
C ARG A 58 -8.31 -0.47 -8.45
N ALA A 59 -7.45 0.39 -7.91
CA ALA A 59 -6.38 1.04 -8.68
C ALA A 59 -5.44 0.02 -9.31
N TYR A 60 -5.04 -1.04 -8.58
CA TYR A 60 -4.21 -2.11 -9.15
C TYR A 60 -4.92 -2.90 -10.23
N ASN A 61 -6.20 -3.21 -10.05
CA ASN A 61 -6.97 -4.01 -11.00
C ASN A 61 -7.30 -3.25 -12.30
N SER A 62 -7.36 -1.91 -12.26
CA SER A 62 -7.65 -1.07 -13.43
C SER A 62 -6.42 -0.41 -14.06
N ALA A 63 -5.25 -0.49 -13.44
CA ALA A 63 -4.06 0.23 -13.89
C ALA A 63 -3.43 -0.40 -15.14
N LEU A 64 -3.01 0.44 -16.07
CA LEU A 64 -2.16 0.06 -17.20
C LEU A 64 -0.72 -0.15 -16.73
N THR A 65 -0.11 -1.26 -17.12
CA THR A 65 1.29 -1.56 -16.82
C THR A 65 2.23 -1.00 -17.88
N PRO A 66 3.48 -0.61 -17.54
CA PRO A 66 4.11 -0.62 -16.21
C PRO A 66 3.55 0.41 -15.22
N ILE A 67 3.42 0.03 -13.96
CA ILE A 67 2.88 0.86 -12.87
C ILE A 67 4.03 1.42 -12.02
N LEU A 68 4.01 2.73 -11.78
CA LEU A 68 4.82 3.38 -10.75
C LEU A 68 3.96 3.68 -9.52
N VAL A 69 4.31 3.09 -8.38
CA VAL A 69 3.66 3.39 -7.09
C VAL A 69 4.55 4.33 -6.30
N LYS A 70 4.02 5.47 -5.85
CA LYS A 70 4.82 6.47 -5.13
C LYS A 70 4.12 6.99 -3.88
N CYS A 71 4.93 7.36 -2.89
CA CYS A 71 4.50 8.13 -1.72
C CYS A 71 5.35 9.39 -1.57
N SER A 72 5.70 9.82 -0.34
CA SER A 72 6.64 10.94 -0.14
C SER A 72 8.09 10.49 -0.07
N GLY A 73 8.37 9.41 0.65
CA GLY A 73 9.74 8.93 0.92
C GLY A 73 10.06 7.56 0.31
N GLY A 74 9.13 6.94 -0.41
CA GLY A 74 9.36 5.66 -1.09
C GLY A 74 9.50 4.41 -0.19
N ALA A 75 9.40 4.55 1.14
CA ALA A 75 9.62 3.45 2.08
C ALA A 75 8.30 2.83 2.57
N ASP A 76 7.71 3.34 3.65
CA ASP A 76 6.66 2.63 4.41
C ASP A 76 5.37 2.38 3.62
N ARG A 77 4.75 3.44 3.06
CA ARG A 77 3.51 3.29 2.27
C ARG A 77 3.75 2.49 0.99
N THR A 78 4.90 2.69 0.37
CA THR A 78 5.28 1.96 -0.84
C THR A 78 5.50 0.49 -0.54
N ALA A 79 6.09 0.13 0.61
CA ALA A 79 6.25 -1.24 1.04
C ALA A 79 4.89 -1.90 1.31
N LEU A 80 3.98 -1.24 2.02
CA LEU A 80 2.62 -1.74 2.23
C LEU A 80 1.88 -1.94 0.89
N ALA A 81 1.92 -0.95 0.01
CA ALA A 81 1.25 -1.02 -1.28
C ALA A 81 1.83 -2.14 -2.16
N SER A 82 3.16 -2.31 -2.17
CA SER A 82 3.83 -3.42 -2.87
C SER A 82 3.42 -4.78 -2.31
N ALA A 83 3.29 -4.89 -0.98
CA ALA A 83 2.81 -6.10 -0.33
C ALA A 83 1.37 -6.42 -0.74
N ILE A 84 0.48 -5.43 -0.73
CA ILE A 84 -0.92 -5.57 -1.16
C ILE A 84 -0.99 -6.02 -2.63
N TYR A 85 -0.20 -5.43 -3.52
CA TYR A 85 -0.14 -5.84 -4.93
C TYR A 85 0.25 -7.32 -5.08
N LEU A 86 1.30 -7.76 -4.37
CA LEU A 86 1.75 -9.15 -4.42
C LEU A 86 0.74 -10.12 -3.80
N LEU A 87 0.09 -9.76 -2.69
CA LEU A 87 -0.97 -10.57 -2.08
C LEU A 87 -2.20 -10.65 -2.98
N ASN A 88 -2.53 -9.58 -3.72
CA ASN A 88 -3.64 -9.57 -4.67
C ASN A 88 -3.44 -10.57 -5.82
N ILE A 89 -2.18 -10.74 -6.28
CA ILE A 89 -1.85 -11.63 -7.40
C ILE A 89 -1.60 -13.07 -6.93
N TYR A 90 -0.88 -13.24 -5.83
CA TYR A 90 -0.35 -14.54 -5.41
C TYR A 90 -1.02 -15.09 -4.15
N GLY A 91 -1.96 -14.36 -3.54
CA GLY A 91 -2.55 -14.75 -2.26
C GLY A 91 -1.49 -14.95 -1.17
N VAL A 92 -1.80 -15.84 -0.21
CA VAL A 92 -0.89 -16.20 0.89
C VAL A 92 0.37 -16.93 0.42
N ASP A 93 0.34 -17.58 -0.76
CA ASP A 93 1.54 -18.19 -1.35
C ASP A 93 2.61 -17.13 -1.71
N GLY A 94 2.17 -15.88 -1.88
CA GLY A 94 3.02 -14.71 -2.11
C GLY A 94 3.80 -14.22 -0.88
N LEU A 95 3.52 -14.71 0.34
CA LEU A 95 4.07 -14.16 1.59
C LEU A 95 5.60 -14.09 1.60
N LYS A 96 6.28 -15.11 1.08
CA LYS A 96 7.75 -15.12 1.01
C LYS A 96 8.27 -13.96 0.14
N LYS A 97 7.61 -13.63 -0.96
CA LYS A 97 7.96 -12.49 -1.83
C LYS A 97 7.64 -11.18 -1.11
N VAL A 98 6.45 -11.08 -0.54
CA VAL A 98 5.96 -9.92 0.21
C VAL A 98 6.92 -9.53 1.32
N ASN A 99 7.36 -10.49 2.15
CA ASN A 99 8.24 -10.24 3.29
C ASN A 99 9.60 -9.66 2.90
N ARG A 100 10.06 -9.84 1.65
CA ARG A 100 11.31 -9.23 1.17
C ARG A 100 11.20 -7.72 1.03
N HIS A 101 10.01 -7.17 0.77
CA HIS A 101 9.79 -5.74 0.59
C HIS A 101 9.90 -4.93 1.89
N PHE A 102 9.90 -5.60 3.05
CA PHE A 102 10.09 -4.94 4.35
C PHE A 102 11.53 -4.97 4.87
N ARG A 103 12.50 -5.40 4.04
CA ARG A 103 13.91 -5.50 4.41
C ARG A 103 14.62 -4.14 4.40
N PHE A 104 15.60 -3.98 5.28
CA PHE A 104 16.50 -2.82 5.26
C PHE A 104 17.29 -2.70 3.96
N TRP A 105 17.86 -3.79 3.42
CA TRP A 105 18.56 -3.74 2.13
C TRP A 105 17.88 -4.67 1.12
N PRO A 106 17.61 -4.22 -0.13
CA PRO A 106 17.96 -2.93 -0.74
C PRO A 106 16.91 -1.81 -0.58
N TYR A 107 15.81 -2.05 0.15
CA TYR A 107 14.65 -1.14 0.17
C TYR A 107 14.70 -0.02 1.22
N LEU A 108 15.72 0.01 2.06
CA LEU A 108 15.94 0.97 3.16
C LEU A 108 14.72 1.13 4.09
N HIS A 109 13.95 0.06 4.28
CA HIS A 109 12.76 0.07 5.12
C HIS A 109 13.14 0.11 6.61
N LEU A 110 13.14 1.31 7.18
CA LEU A 110 13.41 1.61 8.59
C LEU A 110 12.19 2.32 9.22
N PRO A 111 11.12 1.58 9.56
CA PRO A 111 9.89 2.19 10.04
C PRO A 111 10.09 2.84 11.41
N GLY A 112 9.62 4.09 11.56
CA GLY A 112 9.47 4.73 12.87
C GLY A 112 8.46 3.98 13.76
N LYS A 113 8.42 4.30 15.07
CA LYS A 113 7.58 3.62 16.08
C LYS A 113 6.17 3.29 15.56
N HIS A 114 5.42 4.31 15.14
CA HIS A 114 4.03 4.20 14.70
C HIS A 114 3.84 3.69 13.26
N GLN A 115 4.90 3.17 12.63
CA GLN A 115 4.86 2.63 11.26
C GLN A 115 5.20 1.15 11.25
N ARG A 116 5.61 0.59 12.40
CA ARG A 116 6.03 -0.81 12.54
C ARG A 116 4.89 -1.79 12.27
N TRP A 117 3.63 -1.38 12.43
CA TRP A 117 2.45 -2.19 12.12
C TRP A 117 2.43 -2.69 10.67
N ILE A 118 3.03 -1.92 9.73
CA ILE A 118 2.96 -2.18 8.28
C ILE A 118 3.48 -3.56 7.90
N LYS A 119 4.59 -4.01 8.50
CA LYS A 119 5.19 -5.32 8.18
C LYS A 119 4.33 -6.49 8.66
N HIS A 120 3.34 -6.24 9.52
CA HIS A 120 2.48 -7.26 10.12
C HIS A 120 1.19 -7.49 9.34
N PHE A 121 0.78 -6.54 8.49
CA PHE A 121 -0.43 -6.66 7.67
C PHE A 121 -0.49 -7.95 6.83
N PRO A 122 0.59 -8.42 6.18
CA PRO A 122 0.55 -9.68 5.42
C PRO A 122 0.24 -10.91 6.29
N ASN A 123 0.81 -10.97 7.50
CA ASN A 123 0.55 -12.07 8.42
C ASN A 123 -0.88 -11.99 8.98
N PHE A 124 -1.38 -10.79 9.23
CA PHE A 124 -2.77 -10.60 9.63
C PHE A 124 -3.75 -11.11 8.56
N PHE A 125 -3.52 -10.77 7.28
CA PHE A 125 -4.27 -11.36 6.18
C PHE A 125 -4.13 -12.89 6.17
N SER A 126 -2.90 -13.42 6.26
CA SER A 126 -2.67 -14.87 6.29
C SER A 126 -3.35 -15.61 7.44
N ASP A 127 -3.49 -14.98 8.61
CA ASP A 127 -4.10 -15.61 9.77
C ASP A 127 -5.63 -15.59 9.70
N THR A 128 -6.21 -14.68 8.91
CA THR A 128 -7.66 -14.38 8.95
C THR A 128 -8.37 -14.53 7.62
N HIS A 129 -7.66 -14.81 6.52
CA HIS A 129 -8.28 -14.87 5.18
C HIS A 129 -9.25 -16.04 5.00
N ASN A 130 -9.10 -17.13 5.75
CA ASN A 130 -10.01 -18.30 5.71
C ASN A 130 -10.33 -18.80 4.27
N GLY A 131 -9.33 -18.80 3.39
CA GLY A 131 -9.50 -19.21 1.98
C GLY A 131 -9.98 -18.10 1.04
N SER A 132 -10.41 -16.95 1.54
CA SER A 132 -10.80 -15.81 0.71
C SER A 132 -9.59 -15.18 0.02
N VAL A 133 -9.82 -14.67 -1.19
CA VAL A 133 -8.86 -13.79 -1.88
C VAL A 133 -8.82 -12.42 -1.21
N LEU A 134 -7.74 -11.65 -1.43
CA LEU A 134 -7.51 -10.40 -0.72
C LEU A 134 -8.64 -9.38 -0.90
N CYS A 135 -9.21 -9.24 -2.11
CA CYS A 135 -10.31 -8.31 -2.37
C CYS A 135 -11.54 -8.63 -1.51
N ASP A 136 -11.99 -9.88 -1.52
CA ASP A 136 -13.18 -10.31 -0.78
C ASP A 136 -12.92 -10.22 0.73
N TRP A 137 -11.73 -10.62 1.18
CA TRP A 137 -11.34 -10.48 2.58
C TRP A 137 -11.34 -9.02 3.05
N VAL A 138 -10.85 -8.09 2.20
CA VAL A 138 -10.90 -6.66 2.52
C VAL A 138 -12.34 -6.18 2.65
N GLU A 139 -13.24 -6.63 1.78
CA GLU A 139 -14.63 -6.15 1.81
C GLU A 139 -15.46 -6.74 2.95
N ASP A 140 -15.28 -8.04 3.23
CA ASP A 140 -16.16 -8.84 4.09
C ASP A 140 -15.61 -9.10 5.49
N THR A 141 -14.28 -9.05 5.68
CA THR A 141 -13.63 -9.44 6.94
C THR A 141 -12.80 -8.33 7.56
N TYR A 142 -12.07 -7.57 6.74
CA TYR A 142 -11.18 -6.54 7.25
C TYR A 142 -11.93 -5.41 7.94
N THR A 143 -11.56 -5.15 9.20
CA THR A 143 -11.83 -3.86 9.85
C THR A 143 -10.56 -3.37 10.55
N PRO A 144 -10.35 -2.05 10.69
CA PRO A 144 -9.25 -1.51 11.48
C PRO A 144 -9.25 -2.04 12.92
N GLU A 145 -10.42 -2.24 13.53
CA GLU A 145 -10.59 -2.73 14.90
C GLU A 145 -10.18 -4.21 15.02
N LEU A 146 -10.50 -5.04 14.02
CA LEU A 146 -10.07 -6.43 13.98
C LEU A 146 -8.54 -6.50 13.90
N PHE A 147 -7.94 -5.66 13.08
CA PHE A 147 -6.49 -5.63 12.94
C PHE A 147 -5.80 -5.09 14.20
N GLU A 148 -6.35 -4.05 14.81
CA GLU A 148 -5.91 -3.53 16.11
C GLU A 148 -5.90 -4.63 17.17
N ARG A 149 -7.01 -5.36 17.33
CA ARG A 149 -7.10 -6.47 18.28
C ARG A 149 -6.02 -7.53 18.01
N TRP A 150 -5.84 -7.92 16.75
CA TRP A 150 -4.81 -8.89 16.36
C TRP A 150 -3.39 -8.43 16.71
N LEU A 151 -3.10 -7.12 16.57
CA LEU A 151 -1.82 -6.53 16.96
C LEU A 151 -1.64 -6.50 18.48
N VAL A 152 -2.66 -6.12 19.23
CA VAL A 152 -2.61 -6.05 20.70
C VAL A 152 -2.38 -7.43 21.32
N GLU A 153 -3.08 -8.46 20.84
CA GLU A 153 -2.90 -9.86 21.27
C GLU A 153 -1.46 -10.36 21.08
N ARG A 154 -0.72 -9.76 20.14
CA ARG A 154 0.68 -10.06 19.83
C ARG A 154 1.67 -9.07 20.44
N GLN A 155 1.23 -8.25 21.39
CA GLN A 155 2.05 -7.24 22.09
C GLN A 155 2.61 -6.15 21.15
N LEU A 156 1.88 -5.83 20.08
CA LEU A 156 2.25 -4.80 19.07
C LEU A 156 1.41 -3.52 19.20
N GLY A 157 0.76 -3.31 20.35
CA GLY A 157 -0.17 -2.22 20.63
C GLY A 157 0.37 -0.79 20.45
N ASP A 158 1.69 -0.63 20.39
CA ASP A 158 2.35 0.68 20.28
C ASP A 158 2.89 0.99 18.87
N THR A 159 2.59 0.10 17.91
CA THR A 159 3.20 0.12 16.57
C THR A 159 2.46 0.99 15.55
N TRP A 160 1.29 1.52 15.88
CA TRP A 160 0.53 2.52 15.10
C TRP A 160 0.19 3.74 15.95
N ARG A 161 -0.43 4.74 15.34
CA ARG A 161 -0.95 5.96 15.96
C ARG A 161 -2.47 5.91 15.92
N ASN A 162 -3.10 6.19 17.05
CA ASN A 162 -4.55 6.35 17.17
C ASN A 162 -5.06 7.55 16.35
#